data_AF-A0A955P3N3-F1
#
_entry.id   AF-A0A955P3N3-F1
#
_cell.length_a   1.000
_cell.length_b   1.000
_cell.length_c   1.000
_cell.angle_alpha   90.00
_cell.angle_beta   90.00
_cell.angle_gamma   90.00
#
_symmetry.space_group_name_H-M   'P 1'
#
loop_
_entity.id
_entity.type
_entity.pdbx_description
1 polymer ?
#
loop_
_entity_poly.entity_id
_entity_poly.type
_entity_poly.pdbx_seq_one_letter_code
_entity_poly.pdbx_strand_id
1 'polypeptide(L)'
;MTLSRVLTLLMASSLMVSVAAIAEEGWVESSPVPENQGTTETLAPAPSAQTTAHSPEERKYYFLFFFREQNSQTDSMWKVFQAAMTQAGDRANWKAVNLNDPASQSLVQTYNLGNPVTPLVLSIAPNGAIMGVFPETFTQEQLLASFGTPGQEACQKSLIQGKMVLLCLQNDQTQFNQQALSGVQSFITDPRFNNYAEAVKIDPSDPAEAPFMQNLNIDPNSRTAMTVMMTPPGVPVSTFTGGTTKNSFVNELKMEGGCGADCKCLESVPA
;
A
#
# COMPACT_ATOMS: atom_id res chain seq x y z
N MET A 1 51.19 32.83 7.91
CA MET A 1 51.50 33.35 9.26
C MET A 1 51.32 34.86 9.27
N THR A 2 50.27 35.36 9.90
CA THR A 2 50.21 36.70 10.53
C THR A 2 49.03 36.73 11.51
N LEU A 3 49.14 37.54 12.56
CA LEU A 3 48.38 37.41 13.82
C LEU A 3 47.53 38.65 14.12
N SER A 4 46.79 38.59 15.25
CA SER A 4 46.07 39.67 15.97
C SER A 4 44.72 40.12 15.39
N ARG A 5 43.59 39.98 16.14
CA ARG A 5 43.16 40.68 17.39
C ARG A 5 42.84 42.16 17.11
N VAL A 6 41.71 42.74 17.52
CA VAL A 6 41.27 43.10 18.90
C VAL A 6 39.74 43.43 18.86
N LEU A 7 38.88 42.85 19.73
CA LEU A 7 38.15 43.48 20.88
C LEU A 7 37.41 44.83 20.56
N THR A 8 36.12 45.02 20.82
CA THR A 8 35.47 45.55 22.07
C THR A 8 33.96 45.70 21.77
N LEU A 9 32.97 45.05 22.42
CA LEU A 9 32.34 45.24 23.75
C LEU A 9 31.50 46.54 23.95
N LEU A 10 30.18 46.39 24.22
CA LEU A 10 29.25 47.12 25.13
C LEU A 10 27.79 46.79 24.70
N MET A 11 26.92 46.21 25.54
CA MET A 11 26.01 46.82 26.55
C MET A 11 24.86 47.68 25.96
N ALA A 12 23.61 47.71 26.47
CA ALA A 12 22.85 46.89 27.43
C ALA A 12 21.36 47.36 27.45
N SER A 13 20.49 46.70 28.24
CA SER A 13 19.16 47.20 28.72
C SER A 13 17.98 47.25 27.71
N SER A 14 16.70 47.03 28.09
CA SER A 14 16.12 46.59 29.36
C SER A 14 14.69 46.01 29.23
N LEU A 15 14.26 45.34 30.31
CA LEU A 15 12.97 44.75 30.69
C LEU A 15 11.66 45.31 30.08
N MET A 16 10.64 44.44 29.99
CA MET A 16 9.44 44.48 30.85
C MET A 16 8.81 43.07 31.00
N VAL A 17 8.20 42.81 32.16
CA VAL A 17 7.59 41.52 32.59
C VAL A 17 6.09 41.74 32.81
N SER A 18 5.21 40.73 32.59
CA SER A 18 3.95 40.57 33.36
C SER A 18 3.25 39.22 33.21
N VAL A 19 2.48 38.87 34.26
CA VAL A 19 1.80 37.60 34.58
C VAL A 19 0.62 37.92 35.54
N ALA A 20 -0.41 37.10 35.80
CA ALA A 20 -0.74 35.73 35.41
C ALA A 20 -2.28 35.51 35.41
N ALA A 21 -2.77 34.47 34.70
CA ALA A 21 -4.11 33.89 34.92
C ALA A 21 -4.07 32.39 34.51
N ILE A 22 -3.89 31.45 35.44
CA ILE A 22 -4.92 30.85 36.32
C ILE A 22 -5.91 29.97 35.53
N ALA A 23 -5.87 28.68 35.84
CA ALA A 23 -6.91 27.70 35.54
C ALA A 23 -7.44 27.17 36.87
N GLU A 24 -8.76 26.96 36.99
CA GLU A 24 -9.35 25.79 37.68
C GLU A 24 -10.89 25.74 37.56
N GLU A 25 -11.41 24.53 37.77
CA GLU A 25 -12.81 24.11 38.03
C GLU A 25 -13.88 24.24 36.93
N GLY A 26 -14.74 23.22 36.84
CA GLY A 26 -15.91 23.22 35.95
C GLY A 26 -16.44 21.84 35.49
N TRP A 27 -16.79 20.94 36.41
CA TRP A 27 -17.72 19.85 36.07
C TRP A 27 -19.11 20.45 35.85
N VAL A 28 -19.79 20.13 34.74
CA VAL A 28 -21.19 20.49 34.50
C VAL A 28 -21.98 19.28 34.01
N GLU A 29 -23.24 19.24 34.45
CA GLU A 29 -24.15 18.11 34.47
C GLU A 29 -24.91 17.88 33.14
N SER A 30 -25.73 16.83 33.13
CA SER A 30 -26.31 16.16 31.96
C SER A 30 -27.59 16.77 31.36
N SER A 31 -27.84 16.40 30.08
CA SER A 31 -29.17 16.26 29.43
C SER A 31 -29.88 17.54 28.93
N PRO A 32 -30.83 17.45 27.96
CA PRO A 32 -31.51 16.26 27.45
C PRO A 32 -31.47 15.99 25.93
N VAL A 33 -32.01 14.83 25.57
CA VAL A 33 -32.27 14.34 24.20
C VAL A 33 -33.42 15.12 23.54
N PRO A 34 -33.33 15.48 22.24
CA PRO A 34 -34.49 15.78 21.41
C PRO A 34 -34.96 14.52 20.66
N GLU A 35 -36.24 14.20 20.78
CA GLU A 35 -36.87 13.05 20.15
C GLU A 35 -37.38 13.37 18.73
N ASN A 36 -36.86 12.62 17.75
CA ASN A 36 -37.48 12.19 16.49
C ASN A 36 -38.55 13.09 15.82
N GLN A 37 -38.21 13.70 14.68
CA GLN A 37 -39.15 13.85 13.56
C GLN A 37 -38.47 13.42 12.25
N GLY A 38 -39.12 12.51 11.52
CA GLY A 38 -38.53 11.88 10.34
C GLY A 38 -38.71 12.67 9.06
N THR A 39 -37.69 12.62 8.20
CA THR A 39 -37.78 12.95 6.77
C THR A 39 -37.17 11.82 5.95
N THR A 40 -37.87 11.43 4.89
CA THR A 40 -37.49 10.35 3.99
C THR A 40 -36.18 10.67 3.28
N GLU A 41 -35.08 10.03 3.67
CA GLU A 41 -33.79 10.19 2.98
C GLU A 41 -33.45 8.96 2.14
N THR A 42 -33.22 9.21 0.85
CA THR A 42 -32.90 8.24 -0.18
C THR A 42 -31.71 7.36 0.20
N LEU A 43 -31.81 6.04 -0.05
CA LEU A 43 -30.71 5.08 0.08
C LEU A 43 -29.47 5.54 -0.69
N ALA A 44 -28.50 6.12 0.02
CA ALA A 44 -27.16 6.33 -0.49
C ALA A 44 -26.45 4.97 -0.65
N PRO A 45 -25.70 4.73 -1.75
CA PRO A 45 -24.95 3.49 -1.93
C PRO A 45 -23.79 3.40 -0.93
N ALA A 46 -23.58 2.21 -0.37
CA ALA A 46 -22.52 1.93 0.61
C ALA A 46 -21.10 2.05 -0.01
N PRO A 47 -20.09 2.53 0.74
CA PRO A 47 -18.74 2.70 0.24
C PRO A 47 -17.86 1.45 0.46
N SER A 48 -17.63 0.65 -0.60
CA SER A 48 -16.50 -0.30 -0.63
C SER A 48 -15.99 -0.64 -2.04
N ALA A 49 -16.05 0.32 -2.96
CA ALA A 49 -15.11 0.38 -4.07
C ALA A 49 -14.17 1.56 -3.80
N GLN A 50 -12.93 1.28 -3.38
CA GLN A 50 -11.92 2.33 -3.24
C GLN A 50 -11.56 2.83 -4.64
N THR A 51 -12.08 3.99 -5.02
CA THR A 51 -11.60 4.72 -6.19
C THR A 51 -10.27 5.34 -5.82
N THR A 52 -9.17 4.85 -6.41
CA THR A 52 -7.79 5.26 -6.09
C THR A 52 -7.43 6.63 -6.69
N ALA A 53 -8.28 7.64 -6.45
CA ALA A 53 -7.96 9.04 -6.72
C ALA A 53 -7.18 9.62 -5.53
N HIS A 54 -5.88 9.85 -5.72
CA HIS A 54 -4.93 10.05 -4.61
C HIS A 54 -4.13 11.35 -4.74
N SER A 55 -4.44 12.35 -3.88
CA SER A 55 -3.83 13.70 -3.85
C SER A 55 -2.28 13.69 -3.85
N PRO A 56 -1.56 14.61 -4.53
CA PRO A 56 -0.15 14.41 -4.92
C PRO A 56 0.93 14.85 -3.91
N GLU A 57 0.64 15.07 -2.62
CA GLU A 57 1.66 15.53 -1.66
C GLU A 57 2.65 14.41 -1.25
N GLU A 58 3.88 14.52 -1.77
CA GLU A 58 5.11 13.76 -1.47
C GLU A 58 4.98 12.27 -1.11
N ARG A 59 4.25 11.51 -1.93
CA ARG A 59 4.27 10.04 -1.93
C ARG A 59 5.57 9.49 -2.55
N LYS A 60 6.69 9.55 -1.81
CA LYS A 60 7.94 8.88 -2.18
C LYS A 60 7.97 7.42 -1.73
N TYR A 61 8.62 6.57 -2.52
CA TYR A 61 9.00 5.21 -2.12
C TYR A 61 10.00 5.24 -0.96
N TYR A 62 10.07 4.16 -0.18
CA TYR A 62 11.09 3.97 0.84
C TYR A 62 11.87 2.67 0.60
N PHE A 63 13.19 2.76 0.53
CA PHE A 63 14.07 1.60 0.38
C PHE A 63 14.89 1.34 1.64
N LEU A 64 14.89 0.10 2.12
CA LEU A 64 15.65 -0.33 3.30
C LEU A 64 16.74 -1.30 2.89
N PHE A 65 18.01 -0.90 3.03
CA PHE A 65 19.18 -1.76 2.80
C PHE A 65 19.63 -2.38 4.13
N PHE A 66 19.39 -3.66 4.33
CA PHE A 66 19.76 -4.41 5.52
C PHE A 66 21.12 -5.12 5.34
N PHE A 67 21.97 -5.04 6.36
CA PHE A 67 23.27 -5.71 6.42
C PHE A 67 23.61 -6.12 7.86
N ARG A 68 24.61 -7.00 8.05
CA ARG A 68 25.19 -7.35 9.37
C ARG A 68 26.65 -6.92 9.45
N GLU A 69 27.42 -7.41 8.50
CA GLU A 69 28.86 -7.24 8.41
C GLU A 69 29.21 -6.36 7.20
N GLN A 70 30.35 -5.69 7.27
CA GLN A 70 30.92 -5.03 6.11
C GLN A 70 31.97 -5.95 5.48
N ASN A 71 31.62 -6.54 4.35
CA ASN A 71 32.45 -7.46 3.58
C ASN A 71 32.32 -7.14 2.08
N SER A 72 33.11 -7.81 1.24
CA SER A 72 33.17 -7.53 -0.21
C SER A 72 31.83 -7.67 -0.94
N GLN A 73 30.93 -8.55 -0.49
CA GLN A 73 29.59 -8.69 -1.06
C GLN A 73 28.71 -7.50 -0.67
N THR A 74 28.71 -7.13 0.62
CA THR A 74 27.96 -5.97 1.13
C THR A 74 28.45 -4.68 0.48
N ASP A 75 29.76 -4.46 0.36
CA ASP A 75 30.35 -3.30 -0.31
C ASP A 75 30.03 -3.26 -1.83
N SER A 76 29.91 -4.43 -2.47
CA SER A 76 29.52 -4.52 -3.89
C SER A 76 28.05 -4.14 -4.08
N MET A 77 27.15 -4.73 -3.30
CA MET A 77 25.70 -4.45 -3.39
C MET A 77 25.34 -3.06 -2.89
N TRP A 78 26.09 -2.52 -1.94
CA TRP A 78 25.96 -1.13 -1.50
C TRP A 78 26.19 -0.13 -2.66
N LYS A 79 27.17 -0.38 -3.53
CA LYS A 79 27.42 0.47 -4.71
C LYS A 79 26.26 0.42 -5.71
N VAL A 80 25.71 -0.77 -5.97
CA VAL A 80 24.53 -0.95 -6.84
C VAL A 80 23.33 -0.21 -6.24
N PHE A 81 23.10 -0.37 -4.94
CA PHE A 81 22.04 0.32 -4.21
C PHE A 81 22.17 1.85 -4.29
N GLN A 82 23.37 2.39 -4.01
CA GLN A 82 23.62 3.84 -4.09
C GLN A 82 23.40 4.40 -5.50
N ALA A 83 23.79 3.67 -6.55
CA ALA A 83 23.55 4.08 -7.94
C ALA A 83 22.05 4.17 -8.25
N ALA A 84 21.27 3.15 -7.88
CA ALA A 84 19.81 3.15 -8.02
C ALA A 84 19.15 4.30 -7.24
N MET A 85 19.55 4.52 -5.98
CA MET A 85 18.99 5.58 -5.12
C MET A 85 19.39 6.98 -5.57
N THR A 86 20.56 7.15 -6.19
CA THR A 86 20.96 8.42 -6.82
C THR A 86 20.06 8.73 -8.02
N GLN A 87 19.76 7.73 -8.84
CA GLN A 87 18.86 7.88 -10.00
C GLN A 87 17.41 8.15 -9.60
N ALA A 88 16.97 7.67 -8.43
CA ALA A 88 15.59 7.77 -7.96
C ALA A 88 15.36 8.80 -6.83
N GLY A 89 16.32 9.68 -6.53
CA GLY A 89 16.26 10.58 -5.37
C GLY A 89 15.13 11.64 -5.39
N ASP A 90 14.56 11.90 -6.57
CA ASP A 90 13.34 12.70 -6.73
C ASP A 90 12.11 11.99 -6.12
N ARG A 91 12.03 10.66 -6.28
CA ARG A 91 10.84 9.84 -5.98
C ARG A 91 11.02 8.76 -4.91
N ALA A 92 12.22 8.62 -4.34
CA ALA A 92 12.50 7.66 -3.26
C ALA A 92 13.37 8.25 -2.15
N ASN A 93 13.07 7.83 -0.93
CA ASN A 93 13.92 7.95 0.26
C ASN A 93 14.53 6.58 0.58
N TRP A 94 15.62 6.56 1.35
CA TRP A 94 16.22 5.29 1.77
C TRP A 94 16.89 5.34 3.14
N LYS A 95 17.11 4.17 3.74
CA LYS A 95 17.90 3.98 4.97
C LYS A 95 18.72 2.69 4.91
N ALA A 96 19.99 2.78 5.32
CA ALA A 96 20.80 1.61 5.63
C ALA A 96 20.52 1.15 7.08
N VAL A 97 20.36 -0.16 7.28
CA VAL A 97 19.94 -0.78 8.54
C VAL A 97 20.94 -1.88 8.91
N ASN A 98 21.72 -1.64 9.96
CA ASN A 98 22.59 -2.67 10.52
C ASN A 98 21.76 -3.58 11.45
N LEU A 99 21.64 -4.86 11.12
CA LEU A 99 20.89 -5.85 11.89
C LEU A 99 21.56 -6.24 13.21
N ASN A 100 22.84 -5.91 13.39
CA ASN A 100 23.55 -6.06 14.66
C ASN A 100 23.27 -4.89 15.63
N ASP A 101 22.60 -3.82 15.18
CA ASP A 101 22.11 -2.74 16.06
C ASP A 101 20.77 -3.16 16.72
N PRO A 102 20.67 -3.19 18.06
CA PRO A 102 19.41 -3.46 18.75
C PRO A 102 18.26 -2.52 18.35
N ALA A 103 18.54 -1.28 17.92
CA ALA A 103 17.53 -0.34 17.46
C ALA A 103 16.84 -0.78 16.15
N SER A 104 17.44 -1.70 15.39
CA SER A 104 16.88 -2.26 14.16
C SER A 104 15.84 -3.35 14.40
N GLN A 105 15.72 -3.89 15.62
CA GLN A 105 14.85 -5.04 15.91
C GLN A 105 13.36 -4.75 15.66
N SER A 106 12.91 -3.52 15.91
CA SER A 106 11.52 -3.10 15.61
C SER A 106 11.22 -3.14 14.11
N LEU A 107 12.18 -2.81 13.25
CA LEU A 107 12.04 -2.91 11.79
C LEU A 107 12.01 -4.36 11.33
N VAL A 108 12.89 -5.21 11.88
CA VAL A 108 12.91 -6.67 11.59
C VAL A 108 11.56 -7.32 11.93
N GLN A 109 10.96 -6.93 13.06
CA GLN A 109 9.64 -7.39 13.47
C GLN A 109 8.52 -6.83 12.57
N THR A 110 8.54 -5.52 12.28
CA THR A 110 7.54 -4.82 11.44
C THR A 110 7.41 -5.45 10.05
N TYR A 111 8.53 -5.84 9.44
CA TYR A 111 8.57 -6.47 8.11
C TYR A 111 8.67 -8.01 8.16
N ASN A 112 8.50 -8.62 9.34
CA ASN A 112 8.57 -10.07 9.58
C ASN A 112 9.81 -10.76 8.94
N LEU A 113 10.98 -10.11 9.04
CA LEU A 113 12.19 -10.53 8.32
C LEU A 113 12.88 -11.75 8.93
N GLY A 114 12.48 -12.19 10.12
CA GLY A 114 13.03 -13.35 10.82
C GLY A 114 14.55 -13.26 10.98
N ASN A 115 15.28 -14.19 10.37
CA ASN A 115 16.74 -14.11 10.21
C ASN A 115 17.08 -13.89 8.72
N PRO A 116 17.00 -12.63 8.21
CA PRO A 116 17.10 -12.38 6.79
C PRO A 116 18.51 -12.67 6.28
N VAL A 117 18.63 -13.17 5.05
CA VAL A 117 19.92 -13.26 4.36
C VAL A 117 20.41 -11.85 4.03
N THR A 118 21.71 -11.58 4.17
CA THR A 118 22.27 -10.21 3.98
C THR A 118 23.39 -10.18 2.95
N PRO A 119 23.52 -9.10 2.14
CA PRO A 119 22.68 -7.91 2.13
C PRO A 119 21.26 -8.18 1.61
N LEU A 120 20.30 -7.36 2.04
CA LEU A 120 18.89 -7.45 1.60
C LEU A 120 18.36 -6.05 1.36
N VAL A 121 17.63 -5.82 0.26
CA VAL A 121 16.85 -4.60 0.07
C VAL A 121 15.35 -4.90 0.12
N LEU A 122 14.60 -4.10 0.87
CA LEU A 122 13.14 -3.97 0.71
C LEU A 122 12.83 -2.69 -0.07
N SER A 123 11.91 -2.79 -1.03
CA SER A 123 11.26 -1.64 -1.65
C SER A 123 9.83 -1.51 -1.14
N ILE A 124 9.46 -0.32 -0.67
CA ILE A 124 8.18 -0.05 -0.01
C ILE A 124 7.51 1.13 -0.72
N ALA A 125 6.30 0.89 -1.23
CA ALA A 125 5.45 1.90 -1.85
C ALA A 125 4.93 2.92 -0.82
N PRO A 126 4.49 4.12 -1.27
CA PRO A 126 3.93 5.15 -0.40
C PRO A 126 2.68 4.72 0.40
N ASN A 127 1.90 3.75 -0.10
CA ASN A 127 0.78 3.15 0.64
C ASN A 127 1.23 2.06 1.66
N GLY A 128 2.54 1.84 1.78
CA GLY A 128 3.15 0.82 2.63
C GLY A 128 3.02 -0.61 2.08
N ALA A 129 2.82 -0.82 0.78
CA ALA A 129 2.98 -2.12 0.15
C ALA A 129 4.47 -2.46 -0.01
N ILE A 130 4.84 -3.72 0.20
CA ILE A 130 6.19 -4.21 -0.12
C ILE A 130 6.17 -4.60 -1.61
N MET A 131 6.88 -3.83 -2.43
CA MET A 131 6.92 -3.98 -3.88
C MET A 131 8.10 -4.82 -4.36
N GLY A 132 9.09 -5.08 -3.49
CA GLY A 132 10.22 -5.93 -3.81
C GLY A 132 11.03 -6.34 -2.59
N VAL A 133 11.59 -7.55 -2.66
CA VAL A 133 12.47 -8.16 -1.67
C VAL A 133 13.69 -8.71 -2.43
N PHE A 134 14.86 -8.13 -2.19
CA PHE A 134 16.06 -8.35 -3.00
C PHE A 134 17.21 -8.89 -2.13
N PRO A 135 17.30 -10.22 -1.91
CA PRO A 135 18.33 -10.84 -1.08
C PRO A 135 19.63 -11.06 -1.86
N GLU A 136 20.76 -11.03 -1.14
CA GLU A 136 22.14 -11.38 -1.52
C GLU A 136 22.77 -10.59 -2.67
N THR A 137 22.12 -10.59 -3.84
CA THR A 137 22.59 -9.99 -5.09
C THR A 137 21.42 -9.40 -5.85
N PHE A 138 21.57 -8.16 -6.31
CA PHE A 138 20.55 -7.47 -7.11
C PHE A 138 21.20 -6.48 -8.08
N THR A 139 20.46 -6.06 -9.10
CA THR A 139 20.89 -5.05 -10.08
C THR A 139 20.19 -3.72 -9.86
N GLN A 140 20.72 -2.66 -10.47
CA GLN A 140 20.11 -1.33 -10.44
C GLN A 140 18.74 -1.32 -11.12
N GLU A 141 18.60 -2.08 -12.22
CA GLU A 141 17.36 -2.23 -12.98
C GLU A 141 16.28 -2.91 -12.14
N GLN A 142 16.63 -3.95 -11.35
CA GLN A 142 15.68 -4.61 -10.46
C GLN A 142 15.12 -3.68 -9.38
N LEU A 143 15.97 -2.82 -8.80
CA LEU A 143 15.53 -1.82 -7.83
C LEU A 143 14.68 -0.70 -8.46
N LEU A 144 14.95 -0.35 -9.72
CA LEU A 144 14.18 0.67 -10.45
C LEU A 144 12.88 0.11 -11.06
N ALA A 145 12.79 -1.20 -11.28
CA ALA A 145 11.58 -1.91 -11.72
C ALA A 145 10.60 -2.20 -10.56
N SER A 146 10.99 -1.96 -9.30
CA SER A 146 10.11 -2.15 -8.13
C SER A 146 9.15 -0.99 -7.88
N PHE A 147 9.21 0.08 -8.68
CA PHE A 147 8.21 1.15 -8.68
C PHE A 147 6.97 0.66 -9.43
N GLY A 148 5.87 0.45 -8.71
CA GLY A 148 4.58 0.10 -9.28
C GLY A 148 3.74 1.32 -9.67
N THR A 149 2.62 1.04 -10.32
CA THR A 149 1.53 2.00 -10.55
C THR A 149 0.65 2.12 -9.29
N PRO A 150 -0.10 3.21 -9.07
CA PRO A 150 -0.98 3.36 -7.89
C PRO A 150 -1.92 2.17 -7.66
N GLY A 151 -2.50 1.62 -8.73
CA GLY A 151 -3.35 0.44 -8.69
C GLY A 151 -2.59 -0.86 -8.41
N GLN A 152 -1.38 -1.03 -8.96
CA GLN A 152 -0.50 -2.15 -8.62
C GLN A 152 -0.09 -2.11 -7.13
N GLU A 153 0.23 -0.92 -6.60
CA GLU A 153 0.53 -0.72 -5.18
C GLU A 153 -0.68 -1.10 -4.31
N ALA A 154 -1.90 -0.70 -4.69
CA ALA A 154 -3.12 -1.02 -3.97
C ALA A 154 -3.40 -2.53 -3.96
N CYS A 155 -3.26 -3.20 -5.11
CA CYS A 155 -3.36 -4.65 -5.20
C CYS A 155 -2.33 -5.32 -4.29
N GLN A 156 -1.05 -4.93 -4.41
CA GLN A 156 0.03 -5.50 -3.62
C GLN A 156 -0.16 -5.30 -2.11
N LYS A 157 -0.72 -4.16 -1.68
CA LYS A 157 -1.03 -3.88 -0.27
C LYS A 157 -2.03 -4.89 0.31
N SER A 158 -3.10 -5.20 -0.41
CA SER A 158 -4.10 -6.18 0.01
C SER A 158 -3.55 -7.61 -0.02
N LEU A 159 -2.76 -7.95 -1.04
CA LEU A 159 -2.14 -9.27 -1.19
C LEU A 159 -1.18 -9.61 -0.04
N ILE A 160 -0.31 -8.67 0.37
CA ILE A 160 0.59 -8.90 1.53
C ILE A 160 -0.14 -8.93 2.87
N GLN A 161 -1.38 -8.43 2.95
CA GLN A 161 -2.27 -8.59 4.10
C GLN A 161 -2.99 -9.95 4.12
N GLY A 162 -2.69 -10.83 3.17
CA GLY A 162 -3.33 -12.15 3.05
C GLY A 162 -4.73 -12.10 2.41
N LYS A 163 -5.10 -10.98 1.78
CA LYS A 163 -6.39 -10.85 1.08
C LYS A 163 -6.23 -11.19 -0.41
N MET A 164 -7.28 -11.76 -0.96
CA MET A 164 -7.55 -11.81 -2.40
C MET A 164 -7.96 -10.43 -2.91
N VAL A 165 -7.60 -10.11 -4.15
CA VAL A 165 -7.97 -8.86 -4.81
C VAL A 165 -8.92 -9.13 -5.97
N LEU A 166 -10.02 -8.40 -5.99
CA LEU A 166 -10.96 -8.33 -7.10
C LEU A 166 -10.67 -7.00 -7.83
N LEU A 167 -9.77 -7.07 -8.80
CA LEU A 167 -9.30 -5.92 -9.57
C LEU A 167 -10.32 -5.57 -10.68
N CYS A 168 -11.07 -4.50 -10.46
CA CYS A 168 -12.14 -4.02 -11.33
C CYS A 168 -11.61 -3.01 -12.35
N LEU A 169 -11.49 -3.42 -13.60
CA LEU A 169 -10.98 -2.62 -14.72
C LEU A 169 -12.15 -2.08 -15.54
N GLN A 170 -12.45 -0.79 -15.38
CA GLN A 170 -13.62 -0.15 -15.97
C GLN A 170 -13.57 1.38 -15.87
N ASN A 171 -14.19 2.05 -16.83
CA ASN A 171 -14.35 3.50 -16.89
C ASN A 171 -15.69 3.86 -17.56
N ASP A 172 -15.96 5.14 -17.79
CA ASP A 172 -17.24 5.58 -18.38
C ASP A 172 -17.45 5.11 -19.84
N GLN A 173 -16.42 4.53 -20.47
CA GLN A 173 -16.48 3.97 -21.82
C GLN A 173 -16.66 2.44 -21.85
N THR A 174 -16.64 1.75 -20.70
CA THR A 174 -16.85 0.30 -20.61
C THR A 174 -18.30 -0.07 -20.34
N GLN A 175 -18.74 -1.19 -20.93
CA GLN A 175 -20.07 -1.76 -20.73
C GLN A 175 -20.10 -2.68 -19.50
N PHE A 176 -21.31 -2.85 -18.93
CA PHE A 176 -21.62 -3.72 -17.78
C PHE A 176 -21.01 -3.32 -16.42
N ASN A 177 -20.40 -2.14 -16.29
CA ASN A 177 -19.77 -1.63 -15.06
C ASN A 177 -20.57 -1.87 -13.77
N GLN A 178 -21.86 -1.50 -13.78
CA GLN A 178 -22.74 -1.65 -12.61
C GLN A 178 -22.97 -3.11 -12.24
N GLN A 179 -23.06 -4.01 -13.21
CA GLN A 179 -23.22 -5.45 -12.97
C GLN A 179 -21.91 -6.06 -12.46
N ALA A 180 -20.76 -5.69 -13.04
CA ALA A 180 -19.44 -6.10 -12.58
C ALA A 180 -19.18 -5.66 -11.12
N LEU A 181 -19.45 -4.39 -10.80
CA LEU A 181 -19.35 -3.89 -9.42
C LEU A 181 -20.36 -4.54 -8.47
N SER A 182 -21.59 -4.79 -8.89
CA SER A 182 -22.60 -5.43 -8.04
C SER A 182 -22.20 -6.87 -7.67
N GLY A 183 -21.64 -7.63 -8.62
CA GLY A 183 -21.10 -8.97 -8.35
C GLY A 183 -19.94 -8.94 -7.36
N VAL A 184 -18.97 -8.03 -7.56
CA VAL A 184 -17.81 -7.86 -6.67
C VAL A 184 -18.24 -7.39 -5.28
N GLN A 185 -19.10 -6.39 -5.19
CA GLN A 185 -19.65 -5.88 -3.94
C GLN A 185 -20.38 -6.98 -3.15
N SER A 186 -21.18 -7.80 -3.84
CA SER A 186 -21.88 -8.95 -3.23
C SER A 186 -20.92 -10.01 -2.70
N PHE A 187 -19.72 -10.15 -3.29
CA PHE A 187 -18.70 -11.09 -2.87
C PHE A 187 -17.93 -10.56 -1.65
N ILE A 188 -17.40 -9.33 -1.71
CA ILE A 188 -16.63 -8.73 -0.59
C ILE A 188 -17.49 -8.38 0.64
N THR A 189 -18.81 -8.38 0.53
CA THR A 189 -19.73 -8.23 1.69
C THR A 189 -20.27 -9.56 2.22
N ASP A 190 -20.00 -10.69 1.55
CA ASP A 190 -20.36 -12.01 2.08
C ASP A 190 -19.52 -12.29 3.34
N PRO A 191 -20.13 -12.66 4.49
CA PRO A 191 -19.39 -12.90 5.73
C PRO A 191 -18.32 -13.98 5.66
N ARG A 192 -18.31 -14.83 4.62
CA ARG A 192 -17.26 -15.82 4.37
C ARG A 192 -15.99 -15.21 3.76
N PHE A 193 -16.10 -14.07 3.06
CA PHE A 193 -15.01 -13.49 2.27
C PHE A 193 -14.65 -12.05 2.67
N ASN A 194 -15.49 -11.33 3.42
CA ASN A 194 -15.28 -9.91 3.75
C ASN A 194 -13.96 -9.57 4.48
N ASN A 195 -13.40 -10.49 5.25
CA ASN A 195 -12.10 -10.33 5.91
C ASN A 195 -10.91 -10.77 5.02
N TYR A 196 -11.17 -11.42 3.89
CA TYR A 196 -10.19 -12.10 3.03
C TYR A 196 -10.21 -11.61 1.57
N ALA A 197 -11.06 -10.65 1.22
CA ALA A 197 -11.20 -10.13 -0.13
C ALA A 197 -11.32 -8.60 -0.12
N GLU A 198 -10.68 -7.95 -1.09
CA GLU A 198 -10.72 -6.49 -1.27
C GLU A 198 -10.90 -6.14 -2.75
N ALA A 199 -11.64 -5.07 -3.03
CA ALA A 199 -11.88 -4.61 -4.39
C ALA A 199 -11.03 -3.37 -4.69
N VAL A 200 -10.19 -3.46 -5.73
CA VAL A 200 -9.39 -2.35 -6.26
C VAL A 200 -10.00 -1.95 -7.60
N LYS A 201 -10.35 -0.67 -7.79
CA LYS A 201 -10.90 -0.19 -9.06
C LYS A 201 -9.86 0.67 -9.80
N ILE A 202 -9.57 0.32 -11.05
CA ILE A 202 -8.66 1.04 -11.93
C ILE A 202 -9.39 1.45 -13.21
N ASP A 203 -9.10 2.65 -13.71
CA ASP A 203 -9.40 3.03 -15.09
C ASP A 203 -8.32 2.42 -16.01
N PRO A 204 -8.65 1.45 -16.88
CA PRO A 204 -7.64 0.79 -17.72
C PRO A 204 -7.04 1.74 -18.76
N SER A 205 -7.63 2.91 -19.00
CA SER A 205 -7.12 3.93 -19.91
C SER A 205 -6.21 4.98 -19.25
N ASP A 206 -6.00 4.92 -17.93
CA ASP A 206 -5.07 5.82 -17.24
C ASP A 206 -3.61 5.55 -17.69
N PRO A 207 -2.90 6.55 -18.26
CA PRO A 207 -1.50 6.40 -18.66
C PRO A 207 -0.57 5.99 -17.51
N ALA A 208 -0.90 6.32 -16.26
CA ALA A 208 -0.13 5.91 -15.08
C ALA A 208 -0.22 4.40 -14.81
N GLU A 209 -1.28 3.74 -15.29
CA GLU A 209 -1.58 2.32 -15.07
C GLU A 209 -1.20 1.43 -16.27
N ALA A 210 -0.83 2.04 -17.40
CA ALA A 210 -0.46 1.33 -18.63
C ALA A 210 0.62 0.23 -18.45
N PRO A 211 1.70 0.41 -17.64
CA PRO A 211 2.65 -0.66 -17.36
C PRO A 211 2.01 -1.86 -16.63
N PHE A 212 1.07 -1.60 -15.72
CA PHE A 212 0.36 -2.66 -15.00
C PHE A 212 -0.62 -3.41 -15.90
N MET A 213 -1.34 -2.71 -16.78
CA MET A 213 -2.20 -3.34 -17.80
C MET A 213 -1.38 -4.21 -18.77
N GLN A 214 -0.20 -3.75 -19.18
CA GLN A 214 0.74 -4.53 -20.00
C GLN A 214 1.21 -5.80 -19.28
N ASN A 215 1.59 -5.69 -18.00
CA ASN A 215 2.02 -6.84 -17.19
C ASN A 215 0.91 -7.88 -16.98
N LEU A 216 -0.35 -7.44 -16.91
CA LEU A 216 -1.53 -8.32 -16.85
C LEU A 216 -1.99 -8.84 -18.22
N ASN A 217 -1.36 -8.40 -19.32
CA ASN A 217 -1.77 -8.69 -20.70
C ASN A 217 -3.23 -8.30 -21.01
N ILE A 218 -3.63 -7.09 -20.59
CA ILE A 218 -4.99 -6.56 -20.74
C ILE A 218 -5.00 -5.41 -21.76
N ASP A 219 -5.96 -5.42 -22.68
CA ASP A 219 -6.17 -4.31 -23.62
C ASP A 219 -6.82 -3.12 -22.90
N PRO A 220 -6.13 -1.97 -22.77
CA PRO A 220 -6.70 -0.78 -22.13
C PRO A 220 -7.88 -0.17 -22.90
N ASN A 221 -8.07 -0.57 -24.17
CA ASN A 221 -9.14 -0.09 -25.04
C ASN A 221 -10.40 -0.98 -25.01
N SER A 222 -10.40 -2.03 -24.19
CA SER A 222 -11.57 -2.91 -24.03
C SER A 222 -12.84 -2.08 -23.78
N ARG A 223 -13.90 -2.36 -24.53
CA ARG A 223 -15.23 -1.74 -24.36
C ARG A 223 -16.09 -2.44 -23.31
N THR A 224 -15.53 -3.42 -22.60
CA THR A 224 -16.25 -4.27 -21.64
C THR A 224 -15.53 -4.22 -20.30
N ALA A 225 -16.26 -4.01 -19.21
CA ALA A 225 -15.70 -4.09 -17.87
C ALA A 225 -15.05 -5.46 -17.65
N MET A 226 -13.91 -5.48 -16.98
CA MET A 226 -13.22 -6.72 -16.61
C MET A 226 -13.01 -6.77 -15.11
N THR A 227 -13.07 -7.96 -14.52
CA THR A 227 -12.68 -8.20 -13.13
C THR A 227 -11.60 -9.28 -13.12
N VAL A 228 -10.41 -8.95 -12.65
CA VAL A 228 -9.33 -9.93 -12.46
C VAL A 228 -9.35 -10.36 -11.00
N MET A 229 -9.45 -11.66 -10.75
CA MET A 229 -9.27 -12.23 -9.41
C MET A 229 -7.79 -12.56 -9.21
N MET A 230 -7.19 -12.03 -8.14
CA MET A 230 -5.80 -12.27 -7.79
C MET A 230 -5.71 -12.82 -6.37
N THR A 231 -4.96 -13.90 -6.15
CA THR A 231 -4.71 -14.48 -4.82
C THR A 231 -3.28 -14.23 -4.37
N PRO A 232 -3.00 -14.14 -3.06
CA PRO A 232 -1.64 -14.13 -2.53
C PRO A 232 -0.83 -15.31 -3.12
N PRO A 233 0.41 -15.11 -3.60
CA PRO A 233 1.26 -13.93 -3.42
C PRO A 233 1.08 -12.79 -4.44
N GLY A 234 0.10 -12.86 -5.33
CA GLY A 234 -0.19 -11.84 -6.35
C GLY A 234 -0.43 -12.39 -7.75
N VAL A 235 -0.80 -13.66 -7.88
CA VAL A 235 -1.02 -14.32 -9.17
C VAL A 235 -2.47 -14.07 -9.61
N PRO A 236 -2.71 -13.60 -10.85
CA PRO A 236 -4.04 -13.64 -11.47
C PRO A 236 -4.52 -15.08 -11.60
N VAL A 237 -5.60 -15.40 -10.92
CA VAL A 237 -6.29 -16.69 -11.00
C VAL A 237 -7.17 -16.73 -12.25
N SER A 238 -7.98 -15.68 -12.44
CA SER A 238 -8.98 -15.64 -13.50
C SER A 238 -9.38 -14.23 -13.86
N THR A 239 -9.94 -14.09 -15.07
CA THR A 239 -10.42 -12.81 -15.61
C THR A 239 -11.84 -12.98 -16.10
N PHE A 240 -12.76 -12.23 -15.48
CA PHE A 240 -14.17 -12.20 -15.83
C PHE A 240 -14.45 -10.99 -16.72
N THR A 241 -15.05 -11.21 -17.88
CA THR A 241 -15.40 -10.15 -18.83
C THR A 241 -16.91 -9.90 -18.82
N GLY A 242 -17.31 -8.64 -18.63
CA GLY A 242 -18.71 -8.21 -18.54
C GLY A 242 -19.25 -8.20 -17.11
N GLY A 243 -20.56 -8.39 -16.97
CA GLY A 243 -21.22 -8.46 -15.66
C GLY A 243 -20.78 -9.69 -14.87
N THR A 244 -20.49 -9.52 -13.58
CA THR A 244 -20.04 -10.60 -12.68
C THR A 244 -21.12 -10.94 -11.66
N THR A 245 -20.99 -12.09 -11.00
CA THR A 245 -21.87 -12.47 -9.89
C THR A 245 -21.04 -13.08 -8.77
N LYS A 246 -21.55 -13.03 -7.53
CA LYS A 246 -20.94 -13.74 -6.40
C LYS A 246 -20.70 -15.22 -6.68
N ASN A 247 -21.64 -15.88 -7.37
CA ASN A 247 -21.55 -17.30 -7.68
C ASN A 247 -20.44 -17.60 -8.71
N SER A 248 -20.17 -16.68 -9.64
CA SER A 248 -19.04 -16.80 -10.57
C SER A 248 -17.72 -16.90 -9.81
N PHE A 249 -17.50 -16.00 -8.84
CA PHE A 249 -16.30 -16.00 -8.00
C PHE A 249 -16.22 -17.21 -7.06
N VAL A 250 -17.34 -17.63 -6.44
CA VAL A 250 -17.37 -18.82 -5.58
C VAL A 250 -17.09 -20.10 -6.36
N ASN A 251 -17.57 -20.20 -7.60
CA ASN A 251 -17.29 -21.37 -8.46
C ASN A 251 -15.82 -21.42 -8.86
N GLU A 252 -15.20 -20.28 -9.17
CA GLU A 252 -13.77 -20.20 -9.47
C GLU A 252 -12.91 -20.75 -8.34
N LEU A 253 -13.16 -20.28 -7.11
CA LEU A 253 -12.42 -20.72 -5.92
C LEU A 253 -12.62 -22.21 -5.59
N LYS A 254 -13.72 -22.81 -6.06
CA LYS A 254 -13.94 -24.26 -5.97
C LYS A 254 -13.16 -25.03 -7.04
N MET A 255 -12.96 -24.47 -8.24
CA MET A 255 -12.15 -25.09 -9.30
C MET A 255 -10.66 -25.04 -8.97
N GLU A 256 -10.19 -23.93 -8.39
CA GLU A 256 -8.83 -23.76 -7.85
C GLU A 256 -8.60 -24.52 -6.53
N GLY A 257 -9.64 -25.15 -5.98
CA GLY A 257 -9.62 -25.96 -4.76
C GLY A 257 -8.83 -27.27 -4.82
N GLY A 258 -7.90 -27.39 -5.77
CA GLY A 258 -6.85 -28.41 -5.80
C GLY A 258 -5.54 -27.99 -5.12
N CYS A 259 -5.40 -26.73 -4.70
CA CYS A 259 -4.23 -26.26 -3.94
C CYS A 259 -4.25 -26.77 -2.49
N GLY A 260 -3.07 -27.20 -2.02
CA GLY A 260 -2.90 -28.08 -0.85
C GLY A 260 -3.17 -27.48 0.54
N ALA A 261 -2.86 -28.29 1.56
CA ALA A 261 -3.38 -28.27 2.93
C ALA A 261 -3.33 -26.97 3.77
N ASP A 262 -2.72 -25.88 3.29
CA ASP A 262 -2.60 -24.61 4.02
C ASP A 262 -3.59 -23.51 3.57
N CYS A 263 -4.41 -23.76 2.54
CA CYS A 263 -5.43 -22.83 2.06
C CYS A 263 -6.68 -22.78 2.99
N LYS A 264 -6.57 -22.05 4.11
CA LYS A 264 -7.68 -21.76 5.06
C LYS A 264 -8.93 -21.12 4.44
N CYS A 265 -8.88 -20.68 3.18
CA CYS A 265 -10.00 -20.05 2.47
C CYS A 265 -11.18 -21.01 2.15
N LEU A 266 -10.98 -22.33 2.20
CA LEU A 266 -11.99 -23.32 1.78
C LEU A 266 -12.56 -24.17 2.93
N GLU A 267 -11.92 -24.19 4.10
CA GLU A 267 -12.31 -25.08 5.21
C GLU A 267 -13.65 -24.70 5.89
N SER A 268 -14.22 -23.54 5.55
CA SER A 268 -15.43 -22.99 6.16
C SER A 268 -16.55 -22.62 5.16
N VAL A 269 -16.53 -23.17 3.95
CA VAL A 269 -17.64 -23.01 2.98
C VAL A 269 -18.60 -24.21 3.09
N PRO A 270 -19.67 -24.15 3.90
CA PRO A 270 -20.73 -25.14 3.82
C PRO A 270 -21.37 -25.14 2.44
N ALA A 271 -21.84 -26.32 2.02
CA ALA A 271 -22.38 -26.60 0.68
C ALA A 271 -23.58 -25.72 0.30
#